data_AF-A0AAI8PDI0-F1
#
_entry.id   AF-A0AAI8PDI0-F1
#
_cell.length_a   1.000
_cell.length_b   1.000
_cell.length_c   1.000
_cell.angle_alpha   90.00
_cell.angle_beta   90.00
_cell.angle_gamma   90.00
#
_symmetry.space_group_name_H-M   'P 1'
#
loop_
_entity.id
_entity.type
_entity.pdbx_description
1 polymer ?
#
loop_
_entity_poly.entity_id
_entity_poly.type
_entity_poly.pdbx_seq_one_letter_code
_entity_poly.pdbx_strand_id
1 'polypeptide(L)'
;MSEGLRFACTGCGKCCSGHHVPLTLAESHQWARDGGQVVVLIEGFLADGPGMPPEQRDHVLRRSLAVPCGNAQLHVSVTFAAFNPGRCRHLDADNLCGIYATRPLVCRIYPAEINPHLPLRPDAKDCPPEAWQQGPQLIVGNRPADPHLAALIDASRQADRDDIAAKVAVCQRLGMTTSALKGNGFTAWLPDMQAFLTALESRQQAPAAAWSVHLEDSDLTQDLQQHGLLTTAQAPVYYAFIGF
;
A
#
# COMPACT_ATOMS: atom_id res chain seq x y z
N MET A 1 -5.06 25.13 -23.45
CA MET A 1 -3.73 24.51 -23.65
C MET A 1 -3.37 23.86 -22.33
N SER A 2 -3.32 22.53 -22.23
CA SER A 2 -2.94 21.88 -20.96
C SER A 2 -1.43 22.05 -20.78
N GLU A 3 -1.02 23.05 -20.00
CA GLU A 3 0.38 23.18 -19.58
C GLU A 3 0.85 21.89 -18.91
N GLY A 4 2.03 21.41 -19.30
CA GLY A 4 2.64 20.24 -18.67
C GLY A 4 3.12 20.58 -17.26
N LEU A 5 2.93 19.66 -16.31
CA LEU A 5 3.45 19.81 -14.96
C LEU A 5 4.94 19.50 -14.95
N ARG A 6 5.73 20.34 -14.27
CA ARG A 6 7.16 20.13 -14.03
C ARG A 6 7.40 19.68 -12.60
N PHE A 7 8.52 19.01 -12.36
CA PHE A 7 8.95 18.66 -11.02
C PHE A 7 10.46 18.43 -10.92
N ALA A 8 11.09 18.92 -9.84
CA ALA A 8 12.30 18.34 -9.29
C ALA A 8 12.29 18.37 -7.77
N CYS A 9 12.71 17.26 -7.15
CA CYS A 9 12.89 17.15 -5.71
C CYS A 9 13.87 18.22 -5.21
N THR A 10 13.47 18.93 -4.15
CA THR A 10 14.27 20.02 -3.54
C THR A 10 15.14 19.55 -2.38
N GLY A 11 15.07 18.26 -2.00
CA GLY A 11 15.72 17.77 -0.78
C GLY A 11 15.04 18.26 0.51
N CYS A 12 13.78 18.70 0.47
CA CYS A 12 13.11 19.22 1.68
C CYS A 12 12.79 18.18 2.77
N GLY A 13 12.92 16.88 2.48
CA GLY A 13 12.67 15.79 3.43
C GLY A 13 11.20 15.52 3.80
N LYS A 14 10.25 16.36 3.38
CA LYS A 14 8.83 16.27 3.77
C LYS A 14 8.17 14.95 3.38
N CYS A 15 8.24 14.56 2.11
CA CYS A 15 7.65 13.30 1.64
C CYS A 15 8.41 12.04 2.13
N CYS A 16 9.58 12.23 2.75
CA CYS A 16 10.42 11.17 3.29
C CYS A 16 10.33 11.08 4.82
N SER A 17 9.43 11.83 5.46
CA SER A 17 9.28 11.88 6.93
C SER A 17 7.83 11.69 7.33
N GLY A 18 7.56 10.71 8.20
CA GLY A 18 6.20 10.42 8.67
C GLY A 18 5.32 9.63 7.68
N HIS A 19 5.89 9.22 6.54
CA HIS A 19 5.15 8.49 5.50
C HIS A 19 5.60 7.04 5.39
N HIS A 20 4.63 6.14 5.37
CA HIS A 20 4.85 4.75 5.02
C HIS A 20 5.12 4.65 3.52
N VAL A 21 6.16 3.89 3.16
CA VAL A 21 6.59 3.73 1.76
C VAL A 21 6.17 2.35 1.29
N PRO A 22 5.13 2.20 0.44
CA PRO A 22 4.75 0.90 -0.10
C PRO A 22 5.94 0.20 -0.78
N LEU A 23 6.08 -1.08 -0.48
CA LEU A 23 7.15 -1.93 -0.95
C LEU A 23 6.56 -3.09 -1.78
N THR A 24 7.26 -3.45 -2.84
CA THR A 24 7.10 -4.77 -3.46
C THR A 24 7.53 -5.86 -2.46
N LEU A 25 7.21 -7.12 -2.75
CA LEU A 25 7.63 -8.25 -1.93
C LEU A 25 9.17 -8.32 -1.82
N ALA A 26 9.86 -8.13 -2.95
CA ALA A 26 11.32 -8.12 -3.00
C ALA A 26 11.92 -6.95 -2.21
N GLU A 27 11.36 -5.75 -2.35
CA GLU A 27 11.79 -4.58 -1.57
C GLU A 27 11.50 -4.75 -0.07
N SER A 28 10.39 -5.41 0.30
CA SER A 28 10.06 -5.72 1.69
C SER A 28 11.10 -6.64 2.33
N HIS A 29 11.56 -7.65 1.57
CA HIS A 29 12.62 -8.55 2.01
C HIS A 29 13.95 -7.82 2.20
N GLN A 30 14.37 -7.04 1.20
CA GLN A 30 15.60 -6.25 1.29
C GLN A 30 15.55 -5.25 2.44
N TRP A 31 14.44 -4.51 2.58
CA TRP A 31 14.24 -3.51 3.62
C TRP A 31 14.34 -4.12 5.02
N ALA A 32 13.67 -5.26 5.24
CA ALA A 32 13.72 -5.99 6.49
C ALA A 32 15.12 -6.53 6.80
N ARG A 33 15.83 -7.09 5.80
CA ARG A 33 17.21 -7.57 5.96
C ARG A 33 18.19 -6.48 6.32
N ASP A 34 17.97 -5.27 5.81
CA ASP A 34 18.81 -4.11 6.10
C ASP A 34 18.49 -3.48 7.47
N GLY A 35 17.63 -4.09 8.28
CA GLY A 35 17.25 -3.62 9.62
C GLY A 35 16.11 -2.59 9.62
N GLY A 36 15.39 -2.44 8.51
CA GLY A 36 14.19 -1.63 8.43
C GLY A 36 12.97 -2.36 8.99
N GLN A 37 12.02 -1.60 9.56
CA GLN A 37 10.72 -2.14 9.98
C GLN A 37 9.70 -2.05 8.85
N VAL A 38 8.79 -3.02 8.80
CA VAL A 38 7.68 -3.07 7.84
C VAL A 38 6.36 -3.03 8.61
N VAL A 39 5.45 -2.17 8.18
CA VAL A 39 4.04 -2.19 8.59
C VAL A 39 3.22 -2.88 7.50
N VAL A 40 2.28 -3.71 7.92
CA VAL A 40 1.35 -4.42 7.03
C VAL A 40 -0.02 -3.76 7.13
N LEU A 41 -0.49 -3.19 6.03
CA LEU A 41 -1.80 -2.56 5.92
C LEU A 41 -2.74 -3.49 5.15
N ILE A 42 -3.90 -3.79 5.72
CA ILE A 42 -4.89 -4.69 5.11
C ILE A 42 -6.28 -4.04 5.07
N GLU A 43 -6.83 -3.98 3.86
CA GLU A 43 -8.24 -3.68 3.57
C GLU A 43 -8.88 -4.84 2.79
N GLY A 44 -10.19 -5.00 2.91
CA GLY A 44 -10.95 -6.03 2.22
C GLY A 44 -12.28 -5.49 1.68
N PHE A 45 -12.83 -6.16 0.67
CA PHE A 45 -14.09 -5.77 0.03
C PHE A 45 -14.79 -6.98 -0.58
N LEU A 46 -16.09 -6.84 -0.87
CA LEU A 46 -16.83 -7.79 -1.70
C LEU A 46 -16.76 -7.36 -3.17
N ALA A 47 -16.50 -8.30 -4.08
CA ALA A 47 -16.36 -8.00 -5.51
C ALA A 47 -17.61 -7.30 -6.09
N ASP A 48 -18.79 -7.74 -5.65
CA ASP A 48 -20.10 -7.26 -6.09
C ASP A 48 -20.88 -6.53 -4.98
N GLY A 49 -20.19 -6.00 -3.97
CA GLY A 49 -20.82 -5.40 -2.79
C GLY A 49 -20.16 -4.10 -2.30
N PRO A 50 -20.42 -3.71 -1.03
CA PRO A 50 -19.85 -2.52 -0.41
C PRO A 50 -18.32 -2.44 -0.50
N GLY A 51 -17.80 -1.22 -0.62
CA GLY A 51 -16.36 -0.92 -0.63
C GLY A 51 -15.70 -0.92 -2.02
N MET A 52 -16.46 -1.05 -3.12
CA MET A 52 -15.92 -1.11 -4.48
C MET A 52 -16.56 -0.08 -5.44
N PRO A 53 -15.90 1.07 -5.72
CA PRO A 53 -16.31 1.97 -6.79
C PRO A 53 -16.25 1.25 -8.15
N PRO A 54 -17.32 1.22 -8.96
CA PRO A 54 -17.36 0.45 -10.20
C PRO A 54 -16.21 0.78 -11.16
N GLU A 55 -15.84 2.06 -11.26
CA GLU A 55 -14.78 2.54 -12.14
C GLU A 55 -13.37 2.10 -11.75
N GLN A 56 -13.16 1.67 -10.49
CA GLN A 56 -11.87 1.17 -10.00
C GLN A 56 -11.83 -0.36 -9.86
N ARG A 57 -12.95 -1.05 -10.11
CA ARG A 57 -13.12 -2.48 -9.84
C ARG A 57 -12.01 -3.33 -10.48
N ASP A 58 -11.77 -3.15 -11.77
CA ASP A 58 -10.72 -3.91 -12.48
C ASP A 58 -9.32 -3.63 -11.93
N HIS A 59 -9.04 -2.40 -11.52
CA HIS A 59 -7.75 -2.04 -10.95
C HIS A 59 -7.54 -2.71 -9.59
N VAL A 60 -8.55 -2.67 -8.72
CA VAL A 60 -8.48 -3.20 -7.35
C VAL A 60 -8.53 -4.72 -7.32
N LEU A 61 -9.41 -5.37 -8.11
CA LEU A 61 -9.51 -6.83 -8.18
C LEU A 61 -8.20 -7.50 -8.62
N ARG A 62 -7.48 -6.90 -9.57
CA ARG A 62 -6.22 -7.47 -10.08
C ARG A 62 -5.10 -7.50 -9.05
N ARG A 63 -5.19 -6.69 -8.00
CA ARG A 63 -4.19 -6.60 -6.93
C ARG A 63 -4.73 -7.08 -5.57
N SER A 64 -5.83 -7.85 -5.59
CA SER A 64 -6.42 -8.47 -4.41
C SER A 64 -6.45 -9.99 -4.56
N LEU A 65 -6.63 -10.68 -3.43
CA LEU A 65 -6.83 -12.12 -3.40
C LEU A 65 -8.14 -12.47 -2.71
N ALA A 66 -8.92 -13.38 -3.29
CA ALA A 66 -10.08 -13.94 -2.62
C ALA A 66 -9.64 -14.86 -1.47
N VAL A 67 -10.18 -14.65 -0.28
CA VAL A 67 -9.91 -15.44 0.93
C VAL A 67 -11.21 -15.81 1.64
N PRO A 68 -11.26 -16.99 2.31
CA PRO A 68 -12.44 -17.41 3.06
C PRO A 68 -12.72 -16.48 4.26
N CYS A 69 -13.94 -15.99 4.38
CA CYS A 69 -14.39 -15.13 5.48
C CYS A 69 -15.85 -15.47 5.84
N GLY A 70 -16.07 -16.08 7.01
CA GLY A 70 -17.38 -16.61 7.38
C GLY A 70 -17.88 -17.65 6.36
N ASN A 71 -19.06 -17.39 5.80
CA ASN A 71 -19.70 -18.22 4.77
C ASN A 71 -19.49 -17.67 3.35
N ALA A 72 -18.65 -16.65 3.17
CA ALA A 72 -18.42 -15.96 1.91
C ALA A 72 -16.93 -15.83 1.57
N GLN A 73 -16.64 -15.16 0.45
CA GLN A 73 -15.29 -14.79 0.03
C GLN A 73 -15.09 -13.29 0.21
N LEU A 74 -13.97 -12.92 0.81
CA LEU A 74 -13.52 -11.55 0.91
C LEU A 74 -12.35 -11.35 -0.05
N HIS A 75 -12.35 -10.28 -0.85
CA HIS A 75 -11.14 -9.89 -1.58
C HIS A 75 -10.29 -9.00 -0.68
N VAL A 76 -9.05 -9.40 -0.40
CA VAL A 76 -8.12 -8.63 0.43
C VAL A 76 -7.00 -8.01 -0.39
N SER A 77 -6.71 -6.75 -0.10
CA SER A 77 -5.52 -6.03 -0.59
C SER A 77 -4.53 -5.91 0.57
N VAL A 78 -3.29 -6.34 0.35
CA VAL A 78 -2.22 -6.29 1.36
C VAL A 78 -1.11 -5.35 0.89
N THR A 79 -0.83 -4.32 1.68
CA THR A 79 0.30 -3.41 1.45
C THR A 79 1.35 -3.63 2.53
N PHE A 80 2.53 -4.09 2.11
CA PHE A 80 3.74 -3.98 2.94
C PHE A 80 4.34 -2.61 2.69
N ALA A 81 4.62 -1.87 3.76
CA ALA A 81 5.23 -0.55 3.65
C ALA A 81 6.35 -0.39 4.66
N ALA A 82 7.40 0.33 4.29
CA ALA A 82 8.42 0.74 5.25
C ALA A 82 7.77 1.56 6.35
N PHE A 83 7.94 1.13 7.60
CA PHE A 83 7.41 1.84 8.75
C PHE A 83 8.34 3.01 9.12
N ASN A 84 7.96 4.21 8.68
CA ASN A 84 8.68 5.46 8.96
C ASN A 84 7.78 6.46 9.71
N PRO A 85 7.60 6.32 11.04
CA PRO A 85 6.84 7.29 11.82
C PRO A 85 7.54 8.66 11.91
N GLY A 86 8.84 8.71 11.61
CA GLY A 86 9.65 9.93 11.55
C GLY A 86 10.46 10.01 10.26
N ARG A 87 11.64 10.61 10.33
CA ARG A 87 12.57 10.72 9.19
C ARG A 87 12.94 9.34 8.67
N CYS A 88 12.88 9.13 7.36
CA CYS A 88 13.36 7.90 6.73
C CYS A 88 14.83 7.66 7.07
N ARG A 89 15.15 6.43 7.45
CA ARG A 89 16.50 5.99 7.88
C ARG A 89 17.61 6.20 6.84
N HIS A 90 17.24 6.41 5.57
CA HIS A 90 18.18 6.63 4.48
C HIS A 90 18.38 8.11 4.14
N LEU A 91 17.76 9.05 4.87
CA LEU A 91 18.08 10.47 4.73
C LEU A 91 19.40 10.79 5.42
N ASP A 92 20.26 11.54 4.73
CA ASP A 92 21.46 12.13 5.33
C ASP A 92 21.12 13.40 6.14
N ALA A 93 22.15 14.14 6.56
CA ALA A 93 22.00 15.38 7.31
C ALA A 93 21.32 16.50 6.51
N ASP A 94 21.46 16.46 5.18
CA ASP A 94 20.91 17.46 4.24
C ASP A 94 19.55 17.03 3.67
N ASN A 95 18.95 15.96 4.21
CA ASN A 95 17.70 15.35 3.75
C ASN A 95 17.75 14.82 2.31
N LEU A 96 18.94 14.51 1.80
CA LEU A 96 19.11 13.75 0.57
C LEU A 96 19.10 12.26 0.92
N CYS A 97 18.49 11.44 0.05
CA CYS A 97 18.38 10.02 0.32
C CYS A 97 19.65 9.28 -0.16
N GLY A 98 20.35 8.60 0.74
CA GLY A 98 21.61 7.91 0.48
C GLY A 98 21.51 6.63 -0.36
N ILE A 99 20.31 6.21 -0.78
CA ILE A 99 20.08 4.97 -1.53
C ILE A 99 19.46 5.19 -2.92
N TYR A 100 19.79 6.29 -3.61
CA TYR A 100 19.23 6.64 -4.94
C TYR A 100 19.14 5.45 -5.91
N ALA A 101 20.18 4.62 -5.98
CA ALA A 101 20.24 3.47 -6.88
C ALA A 101 19.26 2.34 -6.54
N THR A 102 18.90 2.20 -5.26
CA THR A 102 18.10 1.08 -4.73
C THR A 102 16.83 1.54 -4.04
N ARG A 103 16.40 2.79 -4.27
CA ARG A 103 15.13 3.34 -3.75
C ARG A 103 13.96 2.39 -4.02
N PRO A 104 12.97 2.27 -3.13
CA PRO A 104 11.73 1.59 -3.48
C PRO A 104 11.08 2.20 -4.73
N LEU A 105 10.37 1.40 -5.53
CA LEU A 105 9.73 1.84 -6.78
C LEU A 105 8.86 3.09 -6.56
N VAL A 106 8.05 3.10 -5.51
CA VAL A 106 7.19 4.26 -5.19
C VAL A 106 8.01 5.54 -4.96
N CYS A 107 9.20 5.45 -4.36
CA CYS A 107 10.10 6.60 -4.18
C CYS A 107 10.77 7.07 -5.48
N ARG A 108 10.90 6.20 -6.49
CA ARG A 108 11.39 6.57 -7.83
C ARG A 108 10.29 7.17 -8.70
N ILE A 109 9.04 6.77 -8.46
CA ILE A 109 7.85 7.25 -9.17
C ILE A 109 7.39 8.60 -8.63
N TYR A 110 7.57 8.84 -7.33
CA TYR A 110 7.13 10.07 -6.68
C TYR A 110 7.67 11.33 -7.41
N PRO A 111 6.80 12.31 -7.72
CA PRO A 111 5.45 12.49 -7.17
C PRO A 111 4.32 11.96 -8.06
N ALA A 112 4.62 11.30 -9.19
CA ALA A 112 3.60 10.81 -10.12
C ALA A 112 2.65 9.79 -9.48
N GLU A 113 1.45 9.67 -10.05
CA GLU A 113 0.42 8.76 -9.55
C GLU A 113 0.55 7.35 -10.12
N ILE A 114 0.53 6.36 -9.23
CA ILE A 114 0.51 4.94 -9.60
C ILE A 114 -0.92 4.51 -9.96
N ASN A 115 -1.95 5.02 -9.28
CA ASN A 115 -3.34 4.69 -9.60
C ASN A 115 -3.75 5.33 -10.94
N PRO A 116 -4.11 4.56 -11.98
CA PRO A 116 -4.45 5.09 -13.29
C PRO A 116 -5.72 5.97 -13.30
N HIS A 117 -6.53 5.90 -12.25
CA HIS A 117 -7.78 6.67 -12.13
C HIS A 117 -7.60 7.99 -11.37
N LEU A 118 -6.41 8.25 -10.80
CA LEU A 118 -6.14 9.47 -10.05
C LEU A 118 -5.21 10.39 -10.85
N PRO A 119 -5.58 11.66 -11.06
CA PRO A 119 -4.67 12.63 -11.66
C PRO A 119 -3.61 13.07 -10.64
N LEU A 120 -2.41 13.43 -11.13
CA LEU A 120 -1.42 14.10 -10.31
C LEU A 120 -1.91 15.48 -9.90
N ARG A 121 -2.01 15.71 -8.59
CA ARG A 121 -2.44 16.98 -7.98
C ARG A 121 -1.32 17.54 -7.10
N PRO A 122 -0.61 18.60 -7.52
CA PRO A 122 0.48 19.19 -6.75
C PRO A 122 0.10 19.59 -5.31
N ASP A 123 -1.13 20.08 -5.13
CA ASP A 123 -1.72 20.47 -3.83
C ASP A 123 -1.96 19.30 -2.88
N ALA A 124 -2.05 18.07 -3.41
CA ALA A 124 -2.15 16.85 -2.63
C ALA A 124 -0.79 16.21 -2.30
N LYS A 125 0.32 16.94 -2.50
CA LYS A 125 1.68 16.47 -2.22
C LYS A 125 2.36 17.40 -1.23
N ASP A 126 3.22 16.84 -0.38
CA ASP A 126 3.93 17.63 0.66
C ASP A 126 5.06 18.51 0.10
N CYS A 127 5.43 18.32 -1.16
CA CYS A 127 6.52 19.08 -1.78
C CYS A 127 6.20 20.58 -1.81
N PRO A 128 7.18 21.43 -1.50
CA PRO A 128 6.98 22.87 -1.50
C PRO A 128 6.79 23.41 -2.93
N PRO A 129 6.19 24.59 -3.12
CA PRO A 129 5.84 25.13 -4.43
C PRO A 129 6.99 25.19 -5.43
N GLU A 130 8.20 25.53 -4.96
CA GLU A 130 9.40 25.61 -5.80
C GLU A 130 9.74 24.28 -6.49
N ALA A 131 9.39 23.13 -5.89
CA ALA A 131 9.60 21.82 -6.50
C ALA A 131 8.86 21.66 -7.83
N TRP A 132 7.72 22.34 -8.00
CA TRP A 132 6.84 22.28 -9.16
C TRP A 132 7.18 23.31 -10.25
N GLN A 133 8.11 24.22 -9.97
CA GLN A 133 8.52 25.29 -10.88
C GLN A 133 9.85 24.99 -11.59
N GLN A 134 10.48 23.85 -11.26
CA GLN A 134 11.80 23.46 -11.74
C GLN A 134 11.80 22.03 -12.28
N GLY A 135 12.93 21.61 -12.85
CA GLY A 135 13.09 20.26 -13.39
C GLY A 135 12.44 20.05 -14.75
N PRO A 136 12.55 18.84 -15.32
CA PRO A 136 11.91 18.48 -16.58
C PRO A 136 10.38 18.49 -16.45
N GLN A 137 9.70 18.46 -17.60
CA GLN A 137 8.28 18.13 -17.58
C GLN A 137 8.09 16.71 -17.04
N LEU A 138 7.24 16.58 -16.04
CA LEU A 138 6.88 15.32 -15.43
C LEU A 138 5.64 14.73 -16.11
N ILE A 139 4.61 15.56 -16.32
CA ILE A 139 3.34 15.15 -16.94
C ILE A 139 3.02 16.05 -18.13
N VAL A 140 2.72 15.46 -19.29
CA VAL A 140 2.23 16.15 -20.49
C VAL A 140 0.96 15.45 -20.96
N GLY A 141 -0.15 16.18 -21.06
CA GLY A 141 -1.43 15.61 -21.49
C GLY A 141 -1.90 14.44 -20.61
N ASN A 142 -1.78 14.57 -19.28
CA ASN A 142 -2.10 13.54 -18.28
C ASN A 142 -1.30 12.23 -18.40
N ARG A 143 -0.13 12.25 -19.05
CA ARG A 143 0.78 11.10 -19.12
C ARG A 143 2.18 11.47 -18.65
N PRO A 144 2.93 10.52 -18.05
CA PRO A 144 4.36 10.71 -17.80
C PRO A 144 5.07 11.13 -19.08
N ALA A 145 5.85 12.22 -19.01
CA ALA A 145 6.62 12.71 -20.15
C ALA A 145 7.85 11.84 -20.43
N ASP A 146 8.46 11.27 -19.37
CA ASP A 146 9.59 10.36 -19.45
C ASP A 146 9.11 8.90 -19.60
N PRO A 147 9.49 8.19 -20.68
CA PRO A 147 9.20 6.78 -20.84
C PRO A 147 9.74 5.89 -19.71
N HIS A 148 10.85 6.27 -19.08
CA HIS A 148 11.39 5.52 -17.95
C HIS A 148 10.46 5.59 -16.74
N LEU A 149 9.91 6.78 -16.44
CA LEU A 149 8.91 6.95 -15.38
C LEU A 149 7.64 6.14 -15.67
N ALA A 150 7.17 6.13 -16.93
CA ALA A 150 6.04 5.29 -17.32
C ALA A 150 6.32 3.80 -17.07
N ALA A 151 7.51 3.32 -17.43
CA ALA A 151 7.93 1.94 -17.19
C ALA A 151 8.00 1.61 -15.68
N LEU A 152 8.46 2.53 -14.84
CA LEU A 152 8.46 2.34 -13.38
C LEU A 152 7.05 2.24 -12.80
N ILE A 153 6.11 3.08 -13.27
CA ILE A 153 4.70 3.03 -12.88
C ILE A 153 4.09 1.68 -13.24
N ASP A 154 4.32 1.20 -14.46
CA ASP A 154 3.82 -0.09 -14.90
C ASP A 154 4.47 -1.25 -14.15
N ALA A 155 5.77 -1.18 -13.85
CA ALA A 155 6.46 -2.16 -13.01
C ALA A 155 5.88 -2.21 -11.59
N SER A 156 5.56 -1.06 -10.98
CA SER A 156 4.93 -1.01 -9.65
C SER A 156 3.54 -1.64 -9.66
N ARG A 157 2.73 -1.35 -10.69
CA ARG A 157 1.40 -1.95 -10.84
C ARG A 157 1.47 -3.45 -11.07
N GLN A 158 2.46 -3.90 -11.83
CA GLN A 158 2.65 -5.32 -12.11
C GLN A 158 3.13 -6.06 -10.86
N ALA A 159 4.06 -5.48 -10.10
CA ALA A 159 4.51 -6.06 -8.83
C ALA A 159 3.35 -6.23 -7.83
N ASP A 160 2.44 -5.26 -7.71
CA ASP A 160 1.23 -5.42 -6.88
C ASP A 160 0.40 -6.67 -7.25
N ARG A 161 0.30 -7.00 -8.55
CA ARG A 161 -0.45 -8.16 -9.04
C ARG A 161 0.30 -9.46 -8.80
N ASP A 162 1.60 -9.45 -9.06
CA ASP A 162 2.46 -10.63 -8.91
C ASP A 162 2.66 -11.00 -7.43
N ASP A 163 2.72 -9.99 -6.55
CA ASP A 163 3.05 -10.15 -5.14
C ASP A 163 1.85 -10.53 -4.27
N ILE A 164 0.61 -10.25 -4.67
CA ILE A 164 -0.55 -10.29 -3.76
C ILE A 164 -0.74 -11.66 -3.10
N ALA A 165 -0.59 -12.74 -3.87
CA ALA A 165 -0.72 -14.10 -3.33
C ALA A 165 0.34 -14.40 -2.27
N ALA A 166 1.58 -13.96 -2.49
CA ALA A 166 2.67 -14.15 -1.54
C ALA A 166 2.51 -13.26 -0.30
N LYS A 167 2.07 -12.01 -0.46
CA LYS A 167 1.79 -11.09 0.66
C LYS A 167 0.69 -11.65 1.56
N VAL A 168 -0.38 -12.19 0.98
CA VAL A 168 -1.47 -12.85 1.73
C VAL A 168 -0.97 -14.10 2.45
N ALA A 169 -0.14 -14.93 1.80
CA ALA A 169 0.44 -16.11 2.43
C ALA A 169 1.32 -15.74 3.65
N VAL A 170 2.10 -14.66 3.56
CA VAL A 170 2.87 -14.13 4.70
C VAL A 170 1.94 -13.69 5.83
N CYS A 171 0.87 -12.94 5.53
CA CYS A 171 -0.11 -12.55 6.53
C CYS A 171 -0.72 -13.76 7.25
N GLN A 172 -1.12 -14.80 6.50
CA GLN A 172 -1.69 -16.03 7.08
C GLN A 172 -0.71 -16.76 7.99
N ARG A 173 0.57 -16.87 7.61
CA ARG A 173 1.61 -17.49 8.46
C ARG A 173 1.84 -16.73 9.76
N LEU A 174 1.66 -15.40 9.73
CA LEU A 174 1.82 -14.51 10.88
C LEU A 174 0.52 -14.31 11.69
N GLY A 175 -0.60 -14.94 11.29
CA GLY A 175 -1.90 -14.77 11.94
C GLY A 175 -2.56 -13.39 11.70
N MET A 176 -2.11 -12.65 10.69
CA MET A 176 -2.64 -11.34 10.30
C MET A 176 -3.84 -11.50 9.37
N THR A 177 -4.96 -11.98 9.90
CA THR A 177 -6.14 -12.39 9.09
C THR A 177 -7.37 -11.54 9.35
N THR A 178 -7.18 -10.34 9.89
CA THR A 178 -8.25 -9.34 10.00
C THR A 178 -7.94 -8.17 9.08
N SER A 179 -8.87 -7.84 8.18
CA SER A 179 -8.81 -6.64 7.34
C SER A 179 -9.75 -5.57 7.87
N ALA A 180 -9.60 -4.32 7.43
CA ALA A 180 -10.70 -3.33 7.50
C ALA A 180 -11.60 -3.48 6.26
N LEU A 181 -12.73 -2.77 6.22
CA LEU A 181 -13.51 -2.59 4.99
C LEU A 181 -12.89 -1.48 4.12
N LYS A 182 -12.66 -1.76 2.84
CA LYS A 182 -12.18 -0.79 1.86
C LYS A 182 -13.11 0.42 1.80
N GLY A 183 -12.54 1.61 1.90
CA GLY A 183 -13.28 2.88 1.95
C GLY A 183 -13.76 3.27 3.36
N ASN A 184 -13.61 2.40 4.36
CA ASN A 184 -13.89 2.70 5.76
C ASN A 184 -12.63 2.70 6.64
N GLY A 185 -11.54 2.06 6.22
CA GLY A 185 -10.27 2.15 6.92
C GLY A 185 -9.22 1.12 6.48
N PHE A 186 -8.19 0.97 7.31
CA PHE A 186 -7.17 -0.08 7.21
C PHE A 186 -6.90 -0.71 8.58
N THR A 187 -6.56 -1.99 8.60
CA THR A 187 -5.87 -2.57 9.76
C THR A 187 -4.36 -2.43 9.56
N ALA A 188 -3.66 -1.95 10.59
CA ALA A 188 -2.22 -1.77 10.58
C ALA A 188 -1.57 -2.74 11.57
N TRP A 189 -0.75 -3.64 11.05
CA TRP A 189 -0.03 -4.65 11.81
C TRP A 189 1.47 -4.35 11.82
N LEU A 190 2.10 -4.49 12.99
CA LEU A 190 3.55 -4.39 13.16
C LEU A 190 4.10 -5.77 13.55
N PRO A 191 4.55 -6.59 12.58
CA PRO A 191 5.13 -7.90 12.88
C PRO A 191 6.46 -7.78 13.64
N ASP A 192 6.80 -8.85 14.36
CA ASP A 192 8.20 -9.11 14.68
C ASP A 192 8.99 -9.31 13.37
N MET A 193 10.11 -8.61 13.22
CA MET A 193 10.85 -8.58 11.95
C MET A 193 11.56 -9.89 11.64
N GLN A 194 11.94 -10.66 12.66
CA GLN A 194 12.55 -11.99 12.46
C GLN A 194 11.49 -12.99 11.99
N ALA A 195 10.30 -12.97 12.60
CA ALA A 195 9.16 -13.75 12.14
C ALA A 195 8.72 -13.34 10.72
N PHE A 196 8.71 -12.04 10.41
CA PHE A 196 8.38 -11.53 9.09
C PHE A 196 9.36 -12.03 8.01
N LEU A 197 10.66 -11.93 8.26
CA LEU A 197 11.69 -12.47 7.35
C LEU A 197 11.56 -13.98 7.17
N THR A 198 11.35 -14.71 8.25
CA THR A 198 11.11 -16.17 8.21
C THR A 198 9.87 -16.50 7.38
N ALA A 199 8.80 -15.71 7.52
CA ALA A 199 7.59 -15.88 6.75
C ALA A 199 7.80 -15.54 5.27
N LEU A 200 8.58 -14.52 4.92
CA LEU A 200 8.92 -14.19 3.53
C LEU A 200 9.72 -15.29 2.83
N GLU A 201 10.65 -15.92 3.55
CA GLU A 201 11.56 -16.94 3.00
C GLU A 201 10.92 -18.34 2.99
N SER A 202 9.78 -18.52 3.66
CA SER A 202 9.11 -19.81 3.74
C SER A 202 8.55 -20.28 2.40
N ARG A 203 8.96 -21.50 2.01
CA ARG A 203 8.45 -22.24 0.85
C ARG A 203 7.24 -23.11 1.18
N GLN A 204 6.88 -23.22 2.47
CA GLN A 204 5.74 -24.03 2.90
C GLN A 204 4.43 -23.37 2.48
N GLN A 205 3.42 -24.15 2.11
CA GLN A 205 2.11 -23.59 1.85
C GLN A 205 1.58 -22.90 3.12
N ALA A 206 1.03 -21.69 2.97
CA ALA A 206 0.41 -21.02 4.11
C ALA A 206 -0.79 -21.83 4.62
N PRO A 207 -1.02 -21.85 5.94
CA PRO A 207 -2.19 -22.53 6.48
C PRO A 207 -3.47 -21.87 5.94
N ALA A 208 -4.50 -22.68 5.73
CA ALA A 208 -5.84 -22.13 5.54
C ALA A 208 -6.22 -21.35 6.82
N ALA A 209 -6.63 -20.11 6.65
CA ALA A 209 -6.98 -19.24 7.76
C ALA A 209 -8.36 -18.63 7.53
N ALA A 210 -9.15 -18.58 8.60
CA ALA A 210 -10.41 -17.86 8.60
C ALA A 210 -10.12 -16.36 8.71
N TRP A 211 -10.59 -15.60 7.73
CA TRP A 211 -10.48 -14.14 7.75
C TRP A 211 -11.69 -13.52 8.44
N SER A 212 -11.51 -12.29 8.92
CA SER A 212 -12.56 -11.44 9.47
C SER A 212 -12.39 -9.99 9.01
N VAL A 213 -13.46 -9.21 9.07
CA VAL A 213 -13.43 -7.77 8.77
C VAL A 213 -13.68 -6.96 10.05
N HIS A 214 -12.75 -6.06 10.38
CA HIS A 214 -12.89 -5.10 11.46
C HIS A 214 -13.67 -3.88 11.00
N LEU A 215 -14.72 -3.52 11.74
CA LEU A 215 -15.60 -2.38 11.48
C LEU A 215 -16.16 -1.87 12.80
N GLU A 216 -16.32 -0.56 12.92
CA GLU A 216 -16.99 0.09 14.06
C GLU A 216 -18.42 0.55 13.72
N ASP A 217 -18.76 0.67 12.43
CA ASP A 217 -20.08 1.07 11.95
C ASP A 217 -21.08 -0.11 12.03
N SER A 218 -22.15 0.06 12.81
CA SER A 218 -23.16 -0.98 13.06
C SER A 218 -24.00 -1.34 11.83
N ASP A 219 -24.32 -0.36 10.98
CA ASP A 219 -25.16 -0.57 9.81
C ASP A 219 -24.39 -1.35 8.75
N LEU A 220 -23.13 -0.97 8.52
CA LEU A 220 -22.21 -1.72 7.66
C LEU A 220 -21.92 -3.11 8.21
N THR A 221 -21.82 -3.25 9.54
CA THR A 221 -21.66 -4.57 10.18
C THR A 221 -22.80 -5.50 9.83
N GLN A 222 -24.03 -5.04 9.96
CA GLN A 222 -25.21 -5.84 9.65
C GLN A 222 -25.25 -6.20 8.16
N ASP A 223 -24.95 -5.26 7.26
CA ASP A 223 -24.91 -5.50 5.82
C ASP A 223 -23.88 -6.57 5.45
N LEU A 224 -22.65 -6.48 5.96
CA LEU A 224 -21.61 -7.48 5.68
C LEU A 224 -21.94 -8.86 6.25
N GLN A 225 -22.58 -8.93 7.42
CA GLN A 225 -23.04 -10.19 8.01
C GLN A 225 -24.17 -10.83 7.18
N GLN A 226 -25.07 -10.03 6.61
CA GLN A 226 -26.10 -10.52 5.67
C GLN A 226 -25.48 -11.10 4.39
N HIS A 227 -24.33 -10.57 3.97
CA HIS A 227 -23.51 -11.14 2.89
C HIS A 227 -22.66 -12.35 3.33
N GLY A 228 -22.80 -12.81 4.58
CA GLY A 228 -22.14 -14.00 5.10
C GLY A 228 -20.70 -13.79 5.56
N LEU A 229 -20.20 -12.55 5.63
CA LEU A 229 -18.86 -12.27 6.14
C LEU A 229 -18.80 -12.35 7.66
N LEU A 230 -17.65 -12.80 8.16
CA LEU A 230 -17.33 -12.73 9.58
C LEU A 230 -16.80 -11.32 9.90
N THR A 231 -17.42 -10.66 10.87
CA THR A 231 -17.05 -9.30 11.29
C THR A 231 -16.61 -9.27 12.75
N THR A 232 -15.85 -8.24 13.11
CA THR A 232 -15.46 -7.97 14.50
C THR A 232 -15.43 -6.46 14.76
N ALA A 233 -15.86 -6.06 15.95
CA ALA A 233 -15.68 -4.70 16.49
C ALA A 233 -14.88 -4.74 17.81
N GLN A 234 -14.22 -5.87 18.09
CA GLN A 234 -13.45 -6.02 19.32
C GLN A 234 -12.23 -5.11 19.28
N ALA A 235 -11.95 -4.44 20.40
CA ALA A 235 -10.75 -3.63 20.57
C ALA A 235 -9.52 -4.48 20.20
N PRO A 236 -8.72 -4.06 19.20
CA PRO A 236 -7.70 -4.91 18.64
C PRO A 236 -6.48 -4.97 19.57
N VAL A 237 -5.92 -6.17 19.75
CA VAL A 237 -4.75 -6.39 20.62
C VAL A 237 -3.45 -6.36 19.80
N TYR A 238 -3.50 -6.83 18.56
CA TYR A 238 -2.31 -7.09 17.71
C TYR A 238 -2.21 -6.18 16.48
N TYR A 239 -3.22 -5.34 16.25
CA TYR A 239 -3.25 -4.35 15.17
C TYR A 239 -3.91 -3.06 15.64
N ALA A 240 -3.73 -1.99 14.88
CA ALA A 240 -4.54 -0.79 15.00
C ALA A 240 -5.58 -0.76 13.88
N PHE A 241 -6.82 -0.37 14.21
CA PHE A 241 -7.81 0.01 13.20
C PHE A 241 -7.68 1.51 12.94
N ILE A 242 -7.51 1.90 11.68
CA ILE A 242 -7.39 3.30 11.25
C ILE A 242 -8.58 3.59 10.33
N GLY A 243 -9.65 4.17 10.91
CA GLY A 243 -10.87 4.53 10.20
C GLY A 243 -10.75 5.84 9.40
N PHE A 244 -11.66 6.03 8.44
CA PHE A 244 -11.81 7.25 7.63
C PHE A 244 -13.11 8.00 7.92
#